data_AF-K2FTB6-F1
#
_entry.id   AF-K2FTB6-F1
#
_cell.length_a   1.000
_cell.length_b   1.000
_cell.length_c   1.000
_cell.angle_alpha   90.00
_cell.angle_beta   90.00
_cell.angle_gamma   90.00
#
_symmetry.space_group_name_H-M   'P 1'
#
loop_
_entity.id
_entity.type
_entity.pdbx_description
1 polymer ?
#
loop_
_entity_poly.entity_id
_entity_poly.type
_entity_poly.pdbx_seq_one_letter_code
_entity_poly.pdbx_strand_id
1 'polypeptide(L)'
;YPMFWITLLIIIVVVILYPTIKTTSGREMYLPNNVGEWFTNIFIFGIKTPAGGVPVPPARLMPARFLHYLLILYVLAEFLSRKKILITIFFLLSLSFTIYLVYKGYNINIRYNTLQAASLPFSFGMLSFILFEKVKKHIPRWLLFFASLIFIINIVFANKIWKDPFLIGFYLSMILTTLVILYLENINFSKNNIIINIDKFLGGLSYPLFLTHDFLGVLIFWFLFDGKRPDSGELFFIGYPLAIFLSAVFYLLIDKRIDKIRKKIKDKHIIQTNSLKND
;
A
#
# COMPACT_ATOMS: atom_id res chain seq x y z
N TYR A 1 -3.70 11.38 10.72
CA TYR A 1 -3.35 11.20 9.29
C TYR A 1 -4.05 12.26 8.44
N PRO A 2 -3.51 13.48 8.29
CA PRO A 2 -4.21 14.58 7.61
C PRO A 2 -4.58 14.27 6.15
N MET A 3 -3.68 13.59 5.45
CA MET A 3 -3.87 13.18 4.08
C MET A 3 -5.01 12.16 3.90
N PHE A 4 -5.19 11.23 4.85
CA PHE A 4 -6.38 10.36 4.88
C PHE A 4 -7.68 11.16 4.95
N TRP A 5 -7.77 12.15 5.85
CA TRP A 5 -8.96 12.99 6.00
C TRP A 5 -9.28 13.82 4.77
N ILE A 6 -8.26 14.32 4.09
CA ILE A 6 -8.45 15.09 2.85
C ILE A 6 -8.97 14.18 1.74
N THR A 7 -8.37 13.00 1.55
CA THR A 7 -8.90 12.01 0.61
C THR A 7 -10.33 11.61 0.96
N LEU A 8 -10.63 11.42 2.25
CA LEU A 8 -11.97 11.11 2.75
C LEU A 8 -12.99 12.16 2.32
N LEU A 9 -12.66 13.43 2.56
CA LEU A 9 -13.50 14.58 2.20
C LEU A 9 -13.73 14.67 0.70
N ILE A 10 -12.68 14.47 -0.11
CA ILE A 10 -12.78 14.47 -1.58
C ILE A 10 -13.73 13.38 -2.05
N ILE A 11 -13.61 12.15 -1.52
CA ILE A 11 -14.51 11.06 -1.91
C ILE A 11 -15.95 11.38 -1.50
N ILE A 12 -16.18 11.92 -0.30
CA ILE A 12 -17.51 12.37 0.14
C ILE A 12 -18.11 13.37 -0.85
N VAL A 13 -17.34 14.41 -1.21
CA VAL A 13 -17.77 15.43 -2.18
C VAL A 13 -18.10 14.80 -3.53
N VAL A 14 -17.23 13.92 -4.05
CA VAL A 14 -17.45 13.21 -5.32
C VAL A 14 -18.75 12.41 -5.29
N VAL A 15 -19.00 11.64 -4.22
CA VAL A 15 -20.20 10.80 -4.11
C VAL A 15 -21.47 11.64 -4.00
N ILE A 16 -21.41 12.81 -3.35
CA ILE A 16 -22.53 13.75 -3.26
C ILE A 16 -22.82 14.37 -4.64
N LEU A 17 -21.79 14.82 -5.35
CA LEU A 17 -21.93 15.47 -6.65
C LEU A 17 -22.33 14.51 -7.77
N TYR A 18 -21.89 13.25 -7.68
CA TYR A 18 -22.12 12.22 -8.70
C TYR A 18 -22.69 10.93 -8.10
N PRO A 19 -23.97 10.93 -7.66
CA PRO A 19 -24.59 9.76 -7.01
C PRO A 19 -24.62 8.51 -7.89
N THR A 20 -24.60 8.67 -9.22
CA THR A 20 -24.60 7.59 -10.22
C THR A 20 -23.32 6.75 -10.20
N ILE A 21 -22.20 7.25 -9.64
CA ILE A 21 -20.96 6.49 -9.47
C ILE A 21 -21.17 5.20 -8.66
N LYS A 22 -22.21 5.16 -7.81
CA LYS A 22 -22.59 4.00 -6.99
C LYS A 22 -22.80 2.72 -7.81
N THR A 23 -23.37 2.84 -9.01
CA THR A 23 -23.84 1.69 -9.80
C THR A 23 -22.87 1.25 -10.89
N THR A 24 -21.99 2.14 -11.37
CA THR A 24 -21.26 1.90 -12.63
C THR A 24 -19.97 1.10 -12.46
N SER A 25 -19.27 1.22 -11.34
CA SER A 25 -17.91 0.68 -11.22
C SER A 25 -17.81 -0.77 -10.69
N GLY A 26 -18.94 -1.40 -10.31
CA GLY A 26 -18.95 -2.62 -9.47
C GLY A 26 -18.25 -2.44 -8.11
N ARG A 27 -17.70 -1.25 -7.86
CA ARG A 27 -17.02 -0.80 -6.66
C ARG A 27 -17.91 0.27 -6.03
N GLU A 28 -18.95 -0.15 -5.31
CA GLU A 28 -19.94 0.74 -4.68
C GLU A 28 -19.28 1.83 -3.80
N MET A 29 -18.94 3.00 -4.33
CA MET A 29 -18.55 4.15 -3.51
C MET A 29 -19.82 4.85 -3.04
N TYR A 30 -20.15 4.75 -1.77
CA TYR A 30 -21.33 5.39 -1.18
C TYR A 30 -21.04 5.94 0.21
N LEU A 31 -21.88 6.90 0.60
CA LEU A 31 -21.87 7.43 1.94
C LEU A 31 -22.41 6.39 2.93
N PRO A 32 -21.82 6.29 4.13
CA PRO A 32 -22.34 5.47 5.20
C PRO A 32 -23.82 5.78 5.49
N ASN A 33 -24.62 4.73 5.67
CA ASN A 33 -26.06 4.82 5.92
C ASN A 33 -26.40 4.88 7.42
N ASN A 34 -25.46 4.55 8.30
CA ASN A 34 -25.66 4.61 9.75
C ASN A 34 -24.43 5.13 10.52
N VAL A 35 -24.64 5.48 11.78
CA VAL A 35 -23.61 6.02 12.67
C VAL A 35 -22.47 5.02 12.91
N GLY A 36 -22.76 3.72 12.95
CA GLY A 36 -21.74 2.69 13.12
C GLY A 36 -20.76 2.63 11.95
N GLU A 37 -21.26 2.76 10.73
CA GLU A 37 -20.45 2.83 9.51
C GLU A 37 -19.62 4.12 9.45
N TRP A 38 -20.18 5.26 9.87
CA TRP A 38 -19.40 6.49 10.06
C TRP A 38 -18.28 6.30 11.08
N PHE A 39 -18.59 5.69 12.22
CA PHE A 39 -17.62 5.40 13.28
C PHE A 39 -16.48 4.52 12.77
N THR A 40 -16.79 3.43 12.05
CA THR A 40 -15.76 2.53 11.51
C THR A 40 -14.86 3.20 10.47
N ASN A 41 -15.37 4.14 9.66
CA ASN A 41 -14.55 4.93 8.73
C ASN A 41 -13.69 5.99 9.42
N ILE A 42 -14.23 6.67 10.44
CA ILE A 42 -13.53 7.75 11.16
C ILE A 42 -12.40 7.17 12.02
N PHE A 43 -12.68 6.12 12.77
CA PHE A 43 -11.72 5.50 13.69
C PHE A 43 -10.90 4.38 13.07
N ILE A 44 -11.24 3.96 11.84
CA ILE A 44 -10.50 2.93 11.08
C ILE A 44 -10.40 1.65 11.92
N PHE A 45 -11.46 1.32 12.66
CA PHE A 45 -11.54 0.21 13.59
C PHE A 45 -12.86 -0.54 13.42
N GLY A 46 -12.86 -1.85 13.67
CA GLY A 46 -14.09 -2.66 13.63
C GLY A 46 -14.66 -2.89 12.22
N ILE A 47 -13.86 -2.73 11.17
CA ILE A 47 -14.28 -3.00 9.79
C ILE A 47 -14.44 -4.52 9.62
N LYS A 48 -15.67 -5.02 9.75
CA LYS A 48 -15.99 -6.45 9.65
C LYS A 48 -15.69 -6.97 8.23
N THR A 49 -15.22 -8.19 8.09
CA THR A 49 -15.29 -8.92 6.80
C THR A 49 -16.51 -9.83 6.84
N PRO A 50 -17.51 -9.68 5.96
CA PRO A 50 -18.67 -10.57 5.97
C PRO A 50 -18.25 -12.04 5.75
N ALA A 51 -18.86 -12.95 6.50
CA ALA A 51 -18.73 -14.38 6.30
C ALA A 51 -19.48 -14.77 5.01
N GLY A 52 -18.75 -15.05 3.93
CA GLY A 52 -19.39 -15.44 2.66
C GLY A 52 -18.61 -15.14 1.37
N GLY A 53 -17.40 -14.58 1.42
CA GLY A 53 -16.52 -14.51 0.25
C GLY A 53 -16.93 -13.53 -0.86
N VAL A 54 -18.07 -12.85 -0.72
CA VAL A 54 -18.37 -11.57 -1.38
C VAL A 54 -18.20 -10.47 -0.32
N PRO A 55 -17.01 -9.86 -0.23
CA PRO A 55 -16.75 -8.82 0.75
C PRO A 55 -17.41 -7.54 0.25
N VAL A 56 -18.18 -6.81 1.07
CA VAL A 56 -17.94 -5.40 1.42
C VAL A 56 -18.94 -4.98 2.55
N PRO A 57 -18.47 -4.47 3.71
CA PRO A 57 -19.31 -3.74 4.65
C PRO A 57 -19.86 -2.44 4.06
N PRO A 58 -20.96 -1.93 4.61
CA PRO A 58 -21.70 -0.83 4.03
C PRO A 58 -21.05 0.58 4.01
N ALA A 59 -19.74 0.68 4.07
CA ALA A 59 -19.05 1.94 4.30
C ALA A 59 -17.80 2.05 3.42
N ARG A 60 -17.97 2.36 2.13
CA ARG A 60 -16.86 2.45 1.17
C ARG A 60 -16.28 3.85 1.07
N LEU A 61 -15.49 4.22 2.07
CA LEU A 61 -14.34 5.10 1.85
C LEU A 61 -13.10 4.19 1.80
N MET A 62 -12.85 3.67 0.60
CA MET A 62 -11.90 2.60 0.26
C MET A 62 -10.52 2.67 0.94
N PRO A 63 -9.92 3.85 1.20
CA PRO A 63 -8.66 3.95 1.93
C PRO A 63 -8.72 3.39 3.37
N ALA A 64 -9.88 3.41 4.03
CA ALA A 64 -10.00 3.04 5.45
C ALA A 64 -9.75 1.55 5.70
N ARG A 65 -10.17 0.64 4.80
CA ARG A 65 -10.00 -0.82 5.01
C ARG A 65 -8.53 -1.24 4.96
N PHE A 66 -7.79 -0.79 3.94
CA PHE A 66 -6.38 -1.13 3.87
C PHE A 66 -5.58 -0.42 4.96
N LEU A 67 -5.96 0.82 5.33
CA LEU A 67 -5.35 1.49 6.47
C LEU A 67 -5.61 0.74 7.79
N HIS A 68 -6.79 0.14 7.96
CA HIS A 68 -7.10 -0.73 9.11
C HIS A 68 -6.20 -1.96 9.16
N TYR A 69 -6.04 -2.67 8.02
CA TYR A 69 -5.13 -3.82 7.96
C TYR A 69 -3.70 -3.43 8.24
N LEU A 70 -3.24 -2.32 7.65
CA LEU A 70 -1.91 -1.77 7.91
C LEU A 70 -1.76 -1.43 9.39
N LEU A 71 -2.72 -0.75 10.01
CA LEU A 71 -2.65 -0.37 11.43
C LEU A 71 -2.51 -1.60 12.33
N ILE A 72 -3.34 -2.63 12.13
CA ILE A 72 -3.25 -3.89 12.89
C ILE A 72 -1.89 -4.54 12.69
N LEU A 73 -1.43 -4.64 11.44
CA LEU A 73 -0.15 -5.27 11.12
C LEU A 73 1.04 -4.47 11.67
N TYR A 74 1.00 -3.14 11.64
CA TYR A 74 2.03 -2.28 12.24
C TYR A 74 2.10 -2.43 13.75
N VAL A 75 0.95 -2.44 14.44
CA VAL A 75 0.90 -2.73 15.88
C VAL A 75 1.48 -4.12 16.15
N LEU A 76 1.10 -5.12 15.36
CA LEU A 76 1.61 -6.47 15.49
C LEU A 76 3.13 -6.54 15.23
N ALA A 77 3.66 -5.81 14.25
CA ALA A 77 5.09 -5.74 13.97
C ALA A 77 5.90 -5.18 15.14
N GLU A 78 5.37 -4.19 15.87
CA GLU A 78 6.04 -3.66 17.06
C GLU A 78 6.26 -4.75 18.13
N PHE A 79 5.33 -5.71 18.24
CA PHE A 79 5.47 -6.86 19.14
C PHE A 79 6.37 -7.95 18.54
N LEU A 80 6.18 -8.29 17.26
CA LEU A 80 6.91 -9.38 16.60
C LEU A 80 8.38 -9.05 16.35
N SER A 81 8.70 -7.79 16.08
CA SER A 81 10.07 -7.33 15.77
C SER A 81 11.05 -7.48 16.94
N ARG A 82 10.53 -7.73 18.15
CA ARG A 82 11.34 -7.96 19.36
C ARG A 82 12.21 -9.21 19.28
N LYS A 83 11.83 -10.23 18.50
CA LYS A 83 12.60 -11.48 18.37
C LYS A 83 12.56 -12.01 16.94
N LYS A 84 13.74 -12.33 16.38
CA LYS A 84 13.88 -12.88 15.02
C LYS A 84 13.02 -14.15 14.79
N ILE A 85 12.91 -15.01 15.80
CA ILE A 85 12.07 -16.23 15.73
C ILE A 85 10.58 -15.91 15.54
N LEU A 86 10.05 -14.83 16.13
CA LEU A 86 8.64 -14.46 16.01
C LEU A 86 8.30 -14.00 14.59
N ILE A 87 9.20 -13.24 13.95
CA ILE A 87 9.07 -12.86 12.55
C ILE A 87 9.06 -14.11 11.65
N THR A 88 9.97 -15.07 11.89
CA THR A 88 9.99 -16.32 11.12
C THR A 88 8.71 -17.13 11.30
N ILE A 89 8.22 -17.30 12.53
CA ILE A 89 6.95 -18.00 12.80
C ILE A 89 5.80 -17.30 12.08
N PHE A 90 5.71 -15.97 12.17
CA PHE A 90 4.66 -15.21 11.51
C PHE A 90 4.70 -15.32 9.99
N PHE A 91 5.90 -15.29 9.39
CA PHE A 91 6.09 -15.55 7.97
C PHE A 91 5.62 -16.96 7.58
N LEU A 92 6.04 -17.99 8.31
CA LEU A 92 5.67 -19.38 8.04
C LEU A 92 4.16 -19.61 8.17
N LEU A 93 3.50 -19.00 9.17
CA LEU A 93 2.05 -19.04 9.31
C LEU A 93 1.34 -18.33 8.13
N SER A 94 1.80 -17.14 7.75
CA SER A 94 1.24 -16.39 6.62
C SER A 94 1.40 -17.12 5.29
N LEU A 95 2.57 -17.75 5.09
CA LEU A 95 2.87 -18.57 3.92
C LEU A 95 1.98 -19.82 3.90
N SER A 96 1.88 -20.53 5.02
CA SER A 96 1.06 -21.75 5.15
C SER A 96 -0.42 -21.46 4.88
N PHE A 97 -0.93 -20.35 5.41
CA PHE A 97 -2.30 -19.90 5.16
C PHE A 97 -2.52 -19.57 3.67
N THR A 98 -1.56 -18.88 3.04
CA THR A 98 -1.64 -18.56 1.60
C THR A 98 -1.61 -19.82 0.74
N ILE A 99 -0.73 -20.76 1.05
CA ILE A 99 -0.65 -22.07 0.37
C ILE A 99 -1.99 -22.81 0.53
N TYR A 100 -2.56 -22.83 1.73
CA TYR A 100 -3.88 -23.42 1.97
C TYR A 100 -4.96 -22.78 1.09
N LEU A 101 -4.99 -21.44 0.99
CA LEU A 101 -5.99 -20.76 0.16
C LEU A 101 -5.83 -21.09 -1.33
N VAL A 102 -4.58 -21.14 -1.81
CA VAL A 102 -4.26 -21.52 -3.19
C VAL A 102 -4.64 -22.98 -3.45
N TYR A 103 -4.28 -23.89 -2.56
CA TYR A 103 -4.58 -25.32 -2.68
C TYR A 103 -6.09 -25.60 -2.72
N LYS A 104 -6.88 -24.86 -1.93
CA LYS A 104 -8.34 -24.95 -1.93
C LYS A 104 -9.01 -24.25 -3.12
N GLY A 105 -8.25 -23.60 -4.00
CA GLY A 105 -8.79 -22.94 -5.19
C GLY A 105 -9.62 -21.70 -4.87
N TYR A 106 -9.39 -21.04 -3.72
CA TYR A 106 -10.14 -19.82 -3.40
C TYR A 106 -9.83 -18.71 -4.41
N ASN A 107 -10.87 -17.93 -4.72
CA ASN A 107 -10.77 -16.83 -5.69
C ASN A 107 -9.74 -15.77 -5.25
N ILE A 108 -9.26 -14.98 -6.21
CA ILE A 108 -8.29 -13.91 -5.95
C ILE A 108 -8.82 -12.89 -4.94
N ASN A 109 -10.13 -12.67 -4.90
CA ASN A 109 -10.74 -11.75 -3.95
C ASN A 109 -10.46 -12.19 -2.51
N ILE A 110 -10.63 -13.46 -2.14
CA ILE A 110 -10.31 -13.96 -0.81
C ILE A 110 -8.79 -13.95 -0.56
N ARG A 111 -8.02 -14.34 -1.57
CA ARG A 111 -6.54 -14.42 -1.50
C ARG A 111 -5.85 -13.05 -1.43
N TYR A 112 -6.55 -11.94 -1.68
CA TYR A 112 -6.00 -10.59 -1.71
C TYR A 112 -6.70 -9.62 -0.74
N ASN A 113 -8.02 -9.75 -0.54
CA ASN A 113 -8.82 -8.75 0.18
C ASN A 113 -9.01 -9.05 1.68
N THR A 114 -8.33 -10.04 2.23
CA THR A 114 -8.44 -10.41 3.66
C THR A 114 -7.25 -9.90 4.46
N LEU A 115 -7.46 -9.68 5.76
CA LEU A 115 -6.37 -9.30 6.68
C LEU A 115 -5.27 -10.36 6.69
N GLN A 116 -5.66 -11.63 6.65
CA GLN A 116 -4.75 -12.77 6.60
C GLN A 116 -4.00 -12.85 5.27
N ALA A 117 -4.61 -12.46 4.16
CA ALA A 117 -3.89 -12.32 2.90
C ALA A 117 -2.83 -11.21 2.95
N ALA A 118 -3.15 -10.08 3.62
CA ALA A 118 -2.21 -8.97 3.79
C ALA A 118 -1.02 -9.32 4.71
N SER A 119 -1.13 -10.36 5.54
CA SER A 119 -0.05 -10.76 6.45
C SER A 119 1.17 -11.30 5.72
N LEU A 120 1.01 -11.93 4.55
CA LEU A 120 2.13 -12.46 3.77
C LEU A 120 3.06 -11.35 3.24
N PRO A 121 2.62 -10.37 2.42
CA PRO A 121 3.51 -9.30 1.96
C PRO A 121 4.10 -8.50 3.13
N PHE A 122 3.35 -8.34 4.22
CA PHE A 122 3.85 -7.69 5.43
C PHE A 122 4.98 -8.49 6.10
N SER A 123 4.81 -9.81 6.21
CA SER A 123 5.84 -10.71 6.74
C SER A 123 7.08 -10.78 5.85
N PHE A 124 6.95 -10.63 4.52
CA PHE A 124 8.08 -10.46 3.60
C PHE A 124 8.88 -9.19 3.95
N GLY A 125 8.21 -8.08 4.22
CA GLY A 125 8.87 -6.85 4.66
C GLY A 125 9.66 -7.04 5.95
N MET A 126 9.05 -7.65 6.98
CA MET A 126 9.74 -7.95 8.24
C MET A 126 10.89 -8.94 8.07
N LEU A 127 10.71 -9.97 7.23
CA LEU A 127 11.76 -10.94 6.95
C LEU A 127 12.93 -10.30 6.20
N SER A 128 12.65 -9.39 5.27
CA SER A 128 13.68 -8.62 4.55
C SER A 128 14.56 -7.83 5.50
N PHE A 129 13.99 -7.23 6.55
CA PHE A 129 14.76 -6.52 7.59
C PHE A 129 15.76 -7.45 8.31
N ILE A 130 15.36 -8.68 8.65
CA ILE A 130 16.27 -9.65 9.28
C ILE A 130 17.32 -10.16 8.29
N LEU A 131 16.87 -10.52 7.08
CA LEU A 131 17.73 -11.08 6.04
C LEU A 131 18.76 -10.07 5.56
N PHE A 132 18.41 -8.79 5.54
CA PHE A 132 19.31 -7.73 5.10
C PHE A 132 20.64 -7.77 5.84
N GLU A 133 20.64 -7.80 7.18
CA GLU A 133 21.87 -7.80 7.97
C GLU A 133 22.83 -8.96 7.61
N LYS A 134 22.26 -10.13 7.27
CA LYS A 134 23.03 -11.36 7.04
C LYS A 134 23.42 -11.54 5.58
N VAL A 135 22.51 -11.23 4.67
CA VAL A 135 22.61 -11.62 3.26
C VAL A 135 23.16 -10.46 2.40
N LYS A 136 23.14 -9.20 2.87
CA LYS A 136 23.67 -8.04 2.15
C LYS A 136 25.08 -8.26 1.55
N LYS A 137 25.96 -8.93 2.29
CA LYS A 137 27.35 -9.18 1.88
C LYS A 137 27.52 -10.31 0.86
N HIS A 138 26.50 -11.16 0.68
CA HIS A 138 26.61 -12.41 -0.05
C HIS A 138 25.82 -12.44 -1.37
N ILE A 139 24.86 -11.54 -1.58
CA ILE A 139 24.11 -11.49 -2.85
C ILE A 139 24.89 -10.66 -3.87
N PRO A 140 25.25 -11.23 -5.04
CA PRO A 140 25.93 -10.47 -6.06
C PRO A 140 24.99 -9.44 -6.71
N ARG A 141 25.53 -8.24 -7.02
CA ARG A 141 24.76 -7.12 -7.58
C ARG A 141 24.08 -7.44 -8.92
N TRP A 142 24.69 -8.30 -9.74
CA TRP A 142 24.10 -8.70 -11.03
C TRP A 142 22.79 -9.44 -10.83
N LEU A 143 22.69 -10.34 -9.84
CA LEU A 143 21.47 -11.11 -9.56
C LEU A 143 20.32 -10.18 -9.19
N LEU A 144 20.62 -9.14 -8.42
CA LEU A 144 19.68 -8.13 -7.97
C LEU A 144 19.21 -7.20 -9.11
N PHE A 145 20.11 -6.84 -10.04
CA PHE A 145 19.76 -6.16 -11.27
C PHE A 145 18.83 -7.01 -12.16
N PHE A 146 19.17 -8.28 -12.37
CA PHE A 146 18.32 -9.20 -13.14
C PHE A 146 16.97 -9.44 -12.44
N ALA A 147 16.91 -9.50 -11.11
CA ALA A 147 15.64 -9.57 -10.39
C ALA A 147 14.73 -8.37 -10.69
N SER A 148 15.32 -7.16 -10.81
CA SER A 148 14.59 -5.95 -11.21
C SER A 148 14.07 -6.03 -12.65
N LEU A 149 14.89 -6.56 -13.57
CA LEU A 149 14.48 -6.76 -14.96
C LEU A 149 13.37 -7.82 -15.08
N ILE A 150 13.52 -8.94 -14.38
CA ILE A 150 12.52 -10.02 -14.32
C ILE A 150 11.22 -9.50 -13.70
N PHE A 151 11.28 -8.63 -12.69
CA PHE A 151 10.10 -8.00 -12.10
C PHE A 151 9.32 -7.19 -13.15
N ILE A 152 10.01 -6.36 -13.93
CA ILE A 152 9.39 -5.57 -14.99
C ILE A 152 8.78 -6.48 -16.07
N ILE A 153 9.52 -7.47 -16.53
CA ILE A 153 9.04 -8.45 -17.52
C ILE A 153 7.80 -9.17 -17.00
N ASN A 154 7.84 -9.62 -15.74
CA ASN A 154 6.75 -10.35 -15.10
C ASN A 154 5.47 -9.51 -15.01
N ILE A 155 5.57 -8.21 -14.73
CA ILE A 155 4.40 -7.32 -14.67
C ILE A 155 3.88 -6.98 -16.07
N VAL A 156 4.76 -6.56 -16.98
CA VAL A 156 4.37 -6.08 -18.32
C VAL A 156 3.79 -7.21 -19.17
N PHE A 157 4.37 -8.41 -19.06
CA PHE A 157 3.97 -9.56 -19.86
C PHE A 157 3.21 -10.62 -19.04
N ALA A 158 2.68 -10.27 -17.87
CA ALA A 158 2.03 -11.22 -16.96
C ALA A 158 0.97 -12.09 -17.65
N ASN A 159 0.08 -11.46 -18.44
CA ASN A 159 -1.01 -12.12 -19.17
C ASN A 159 -0.52 -13.03 -20.32
N LYS A 160 0.72 -12.84 -20.80
CA LYS A 160 1.33 -13.66 -21.86
C LYS A 160 2.17 -14.80 -21.28
N ILE A 161 2.84 -14.56 -20.16
CA ILE A 161 3.73 -15.54 -19.49
C ILE A 161 2.89 -16.55 -18.70
N TRP A 162 1.84 -16.09 -18.00
CA TRP A 162 1.07 -16.90 -17.08
C TRP A 162 -0.34 -17.13 -17.58
N LYS A 163 -0.80 -18.39 -17.54
CA LYS A 163 -2.21 -18.74 -17.76
C LYS A 163 -3.13 -18.10 -16.71
N ASP A 164 -2.67 -18.05 -15.46
CA ASP A 164 -3.30 -17.28 -14.38
C ASP A 164 -2.24 -16.34 -13.76
N PRO A 165 -2.20 -15.06 -14.19
CA PRO A 165 -1.31 -14.04 -13.65
C PRO A 165 -1.49 -13.79 -12.15
N PHE A 166 -2.69 -14.02 -11.62
CA PHE A 166 -3.02 -13.83 -10.20
C PHE A 166 -2.66 -15.04 -9.33
N LEU A 167 -2.18 -16.11 -9.94
CA LEU A 167 -1.54 -17.20 -9.24
C LEU A 167 -0.03 -16.97 -9.24
N ILE A 168 0.67 -17.40 -10.29
CA ILE A 168 2.14 -17.43 -10.26
C ILE A 168 2.72 -16.02 -10.37
N GLY A 169 2.23 -15.21 -11.32
CA GLY A 169 2.73 -13.86 -11.57
C GLY A 169 2.66 -12.96 -10.34
N PHE A 170 1.57 -13.05 -9.57
CA PHE A 170 1.38 -12.28 -8.34
C PHE A 170 2.37 -12.67 -7.23
N TYR A 171 2.47 -13.96 -6.89
CA TYR A 171 3.38 -14.41 -5.82
C TYR A 171 4.85 -14.25 -6.22
N LEU A 172 5.18 -14.44 -7.50
CA LEU A 172 6.51 -14.17 -8.03
C LEU A 172 6.84 -12.68 -7.92
N SER A 173 5.90 -11.79 -8.22
CA SER A 173 6.10 -10.33 -8.06
C SER A 173 6.46 -9.96 -6.63
N MET A 174 5.88 -10.60 -5.62
CA MET A 174 6.23 -10.33 -4.21
C MET A 174 7.66 -10.73 -3.86
N ILE A 175 8.10 -11.91 -4.33
CA ILE A 175 9.49 -12.37 -4.14
C ILE A 175 10.46 -11.43 -4.85
N LEU A 176 10.19 -11.11 -6.12
CA LEU A 176 11.02 -10.21 -6.91
C LEU A 176 11.07 -8.81 -6.31
N THR A 177 9.95 -8.27 -5.82
CA THR A 177 9.92 -6.97 -5.13
C THR A 177 10.83 -6.97 -3.89
N THR A 178 10.82 -8.07 -3.13
CA THR A 178 11.72 -8.23 -1.98
C THR A 178 13.19 -8.17 -2.41
N LEU A 179 13.55 -8.87 -3.49
CA LEU A 179 14.90 -8.83 -4.05
C LEU A 179 15.27 -7.43 -4.58
N VAL A 180 14.33 -6.72 -5.22
CA VAL A 180 14.54 -5.34 -5.68
C VAL A 180 14.78 -4.40 -4.51
N ILE A 181 14.05 -4.54 -3.39
CA ILE A 181 14.30 -3.73 -2.19
C ILE A 181 15.72 -4.00 -1.66
N LEU A 182 16.12 -5.27 -1.56
CA LEU A 182 17.48 -5.64 -1.17
C LEU A 182 18.55 -5.13 -2.14
N TYR A 183 18.22 -4.98 -3.43
CA TYR A 183 19.09 -4.34 -4.42
C TYR A 183 19.29 -2.87 -4.12
N LEU A 184 18.19 -2.12 -3.98
CA LEU A 184 18.22 -0.67 -3.81
C LEU A 184 18.94 -0.29 -2.52
N GLU A 185 18.77 -1.07 -1.45
CA GLU A 185 19.44 -0.86 -0.17
C GLU A 185 20.96 -1.16 -0.21
N ASN A 186 21.41 -1.92 -1.21
CA ASN A 186 22.82 -2.20 -1.47
C ASN A 186 23.52 -1.09 -2.27
N ILE A 187 22.76 -0.19 -2.87
CA ILE A 187 23.32 0.92 -3.63
C ILE A 187 23.67 2.04 -2.67
N ASN A 188 24.95 2.44 -2.65
CA ASN A 188 25.39 3.54 -1.82
C ASN A 188 25.13 4.87 -2.53
N PHE A 189 23.97 5.46 -2.26
CA PHE A 189 23.59 6.78 -2.79
C PHE A 189 24.21 7.95 -2.00
N SER A 190 25.01 7.68 -0.95
CA SER A 190 25.45 8.70 0.03
C SER A 190 26.25 9.86 -0.56
N LYS A 191 26.77 9.73 -1.78
CA LYS A 191 27.60 10.74 -2.43
C LYS A 191 26.82 11.69 -3.37
N ASN A 192 25.56 11.39 -3.69
CA ASN A 192 24.80 12.20 -4.66
C ASN A 192 23.50 12.74 -4.03
N ASN A 193 23.54 14.02 -3.66
CA ASN A 193 22.39 14.73 -3.08
C ASN A 193 21.15 14.73 -3.98
N ILE A 194 21.32 14.71 -5.30
CA ILE A 194 20.19 14.66 -6.24
C ILE A 194 19.46 13.31 -6.09
N ILE A 195 20.21 12.20 -6.07
CA ILE A 195 19.60 10.87 -5.95
C ILE A 195 18.93 10.69 -4.59
N ILE A 196 19.56 11.15 -3.51
CA ILE A 196 18.96 11.13 -2.16
C ILE A 196 17.65 11.92 -2.12
N ASN A 197 17.60 13.08 -2.80
CA ASN A 197 16.39 13.89 -2.85
C ASN A 197 15.29 13.24 -3.68
N ILE A 198 15.65 12.58 -4.79
CA ILE A 198 14.70 11.81 -5.61
C ILE A 198 14.14 10.63 -4.81
N ASP A 199 14.99 9.84 -4.16
CA ASP A 199 14.58 8.71 -3.33
C ASP A 199 13.59 9.14 -2.23
N LYS A 200 13.93 10.20 -1.48
CA LYS A 200 13.04 10.79 -0.47
C LYS A 200 11.74 11.30 -1.05
N PHE A 201 11.78 11.90 -2.23
CA PHE A 201 10.58 12.39 -2.92
C PHE A 201 9.68 11.21 -3.32
N LEU A 202 10.22 10.22 -4.04
CA LEU A 202 9.49 9.03 -4.48
C LEU A 202 8.92 8.22 -3.31
N GLY A 203 9.70 8.02 -2.25
CA GLY A 203 9.20 7.38 -1.02
C GLY A 203 8.09 8.20 -0.35
N GLY A 204 8.19 9.54 -0.40
CA GLY A 204 7.13 10.44 0.06
C GLY A 204 5.83 10.33 -0.74
N LEU A 205 5.89 9.91 -2.02
CA LEU A 205 4.71 9.70 -2.86
C LEU A 205 3.97 8.40 -2.56
N SER A 206 4.60 7.43 -1.90
CA SER A 206 4.01 6.09 -1.73
C SER A 206 2.69 6.13 -0.95
N TYR A 207 2.61 6.93 0.12
CA TYR A 207 1.40 7.01 0.94
C TYR A 207 0.24 7.75 0.24
N PRO A 208 0.43 8.97 -0.31
CA PRO A 208 -0.64 9.60 -1.09
C PRO A 208 -1.07 8.77 -2.29
N LEU A 209 -0.13 8.14 -3.02
CA LEU A 209 -0.46 7.26 -4.16
C LEU A 209 -1.35 6.10 -3.72
N PHE A 210 -1.00 5.45 -2.61
CA PHE A 210 -1.79 4.38 -2.02
C PHE A 210 -3.21 4.84 -1.65
N LEU A 211 -3.37 6.05 -1.11
CA LEU A 211 -4.70 6.59 -0.77
C LEU A 211 -5.51 6.99 -2.00
N THR A 212 -4.86 7.43 -3.09
CA THR A 212 -5.56 8.07 -4.20
C THR A 212 -5.85 7.20 -5.41
N HIS A 213 -4.99 6.22 -5.70
CA HIS A 213 -5.05 5.48 -6.96
C HIS A 213 -6.41 4.82 -7.22
N ASP A 214 -7.04 4.27 -6.16
CA ASP A 214 -8.29 3.54 -6.30
C ASP A 214 -9.51 4.44 -6.59
N PHE A 215 -9.67 5.56 -5.87
CA PHE A 215 -10.77 6.48 -6.16
C PHE A 215 -10.57 7.20 -7.48
N LEU A 216 -9.31 7.53 -7.81
CA LEU A 216 -8.98 8.11 -9.11
C LEU A 216 -9.30 7.13 -10.24
N GLY A 217 -9.04 5.82 -10.05
CA GLY A 217 -9.45 4.79 -10.99
C GLY A 217 -10.96 4.77 -11.23
N VAL A 218 -11.77 4.92 -10.17
CA VAL A 218 -13.24 5.04 -10.30
C VAL A 218 -13.66 6.31 -11.03
N LEU A 219 -13.02 7.45 -10.74
CA LEU A 219 -13.29 8.70 -11.46
C LEU A 219 -12.95 8.56 -12.95
N ILE A 220 -11.81 7.97 -13.29
CA ILE A 220 -11.40 7.76 -14.68
C ILE A 220 -12.37 6.82 -15.39
N PHE A 221 -12.76 5.71 -14.76
CA PHE A 221 -13.79 4.83 -15.30
C PHE A 221 -15.07 5.61 -15.61
N TRP A 222 -15.55 6.40 -14.65
CA TRP A 222 -16.82 7.09 -14.77
C TRP A 222 -16.78 8.19 -15.84
N PHE A 223 -15.78 9.06 -15.82
CA PHE A 223 -15.69 10.23 -16.70
C PHE A 223 -15.20 9.92 -18.11
N LEU A 224 -14.28 8.95 -18.28
CA LEU A 224 -13.64 8.71 -19.58
C LEU A 224 -14.17 7.47 -20.30
N PHE A 225 -14.85 6.58 -19.58
CA PHE A 225 -15.29 5.30 -20.14
C PHE A 225 -16.77 5.00 -19.84
N ASP A 226 -17.57 6.01 -19.45
CA ASP A 226 -18.98 5.88 -19.08
C ASP A 226 -19.22 4.77 -18.03
N GLY A 227 -18.25 4.62 -17.13
CA GLY A 227 -18.15 3.59 -16.10
C GLY A 227 -18.00 2.16 -16.60
N LYS A 228 -17.71 1.97 -17.88
CA LYS A 228 -17.26 0.68 -18.43
C LYS A 228 -15.76 0.55 -18.27
N ARG A 229 -15.29 -0.65 -17.96
CA ARG A 229 -13.85 -0.92 -17.91
C ARG A 229 -13.35 -1.10 -19.35
N PRO A 230 -12.31 -0.36 -19.80
CA PRO A 230 -11.70 -0.62 -21.09
C PRO A 230 -11.02 -2.00 -21.08
N ASP A 231 -11.09 -2.70 -22.21
CA ASP A 231 -10.48 -4.03 -22.39
C ASP A 231 -8.96 -3.96 -22.64
N SER A 232 -8.43 -2.76 -22.86
CA SER A 232 -7.04 -2.48 -23.15
C SER A 232 -6.33 -1.75 -22.00
N GLY A 233 -5.07 -1.37 -22.22
CA GLY A 233 -4.20 -0.77 -21.20
C GLY A 233 -4.48 0.71 -20.88
N GLU A 234 -5.50 1.34 -21.47
CA GLU A 234 -5.74 2.79 -21.37
C GLU A 234 -5.92 3.24 -19.94
N LEU A 235 -6.66 2.46 -19.12
CA LEU A 235 -6.81 2.77 -17.70
C LEU A 235 -5.46 2.86 -17.00
N PHE A 236 -4.52 1.98 -17.34
CA PHE A 236 -3.18 2.02 -16.76
C PHE A 236 -2.40 3.24 -17.27
N PHE A 237 -2.39 3.49 -18.58
CA PHE A 237 -1.62 4.59 -19.18
C PHE A 237 -2.15 5.98 -18.82
N ILE A 238 -3.45 6.12 -18.55
CA ILE A 238 -4.06 7.38 -18.11
C ILE A 238 -4.01 7.45 -16.58
N GLY A 239 -4.43 6.39 -15.90
CA GLY A 239 -4.58 6.36 -14.45
C GLY A 239 -3.26 6.42 -13.71
N TYR A 240 -2.22 5.74 -14.18
CA TYR A 240 -0.93 5.70 -13.48
C TYR A 240 -0.24 7.08 -13.44
N PRO A 241 -0.08 7.81 -14.57
CA PRO A 241 0.47 9.17 -14.54
C PRO A 241 -0.38 10.13 -13.71
N LEU A 242 -1.72 10.06 -13.83
CA LEU A 242 -2.61 10.91 -13.02
C LEU A 242 -2.51 10.60 -11.52
N ALA A 243 -2.37 9.32 -11.15
CA ALA A 243 -2.21 8.91 -9.77
C ALA A 243 -0.88 9.40 -9.18
N ILE A 244 0.22 9.32 -9.94
CA ILE A 244 1.51 9.90 -9.56
C ILE A 244 1.41 11.41 -9.42
N PHE A 245 0.80 12.09 -10.41
CA PHE A 245 0.63 13.55 -10.38
C PHE A 245 -0.16 13.99 -9.15
N LEU A 246 -1.33 13.39 -8.90
CA LEU A 246 -2.16 13.69 -7.75
C LEU A 246 -1.46 13.38 -6.43
N SER A 247 -0.73 12.25 -6.37
CA SER A 247 0.11 11.91 -5.22
C SER A 247 1.19 12.97 -4.96
N ALA A 248 1.86 13.46 -6.01
CA ALA A 248 2.86 14.52 -5.89
C ALA A 248 2.25 15.84 -5.42
N VAL A 249 1.09 16.23 -5.94
CA VAL A 249 0.34 17.41 -5.48
C VAL A 249 0.04 17.30 -3.99
N PHE A 250 -0.53 16.18 -3.56
CA PHE A 250 -0.87 15.95 -2.16
C PHE A 250 0.35 15.88 -1.26
N TYR A 251 1.40 15.19 -1.66
CA TYR A 251 2.66 15.16 -0.93
C TYR A 251 3.24 16.58 -0.74
N LEU A 252 3.30 17.38 -1.79
CA LEU A 252 3.91 18.72 -1.74
C LEU A 252 3.07 19.73 -0.95
N LEU A 253 1.73 19.67 -1.08
CA LEU A 253 0.82 20.62 -0.45
C LEU A 253 0.46 20.25 0.99
N ILE A 254 0.43 18.97 1.33
CA ILE A 254 -0.08 18.47 2.61
C ILE A 254 1.08 17.88 3.40
N ASP A 255 1.56 16.69 3.03
CA ASP A 255 2.48 15.91 3.87
C ASP A 255 3.81 16.64 4.10
N LYS A 256 4.43 17.19 3.05
CA LYS A 256 5.68 17.94 3.16
C LYS A 256 5.55 19.20 4.02
N ARG A 257 4.39 19.85 4.04
CA ARG A 257 4.15 21.02 4.90
C ARG A 257 3.94 20.61 6.35
N ILE A 258 3.17 19.56 6.59
CA ILE A 258 2.96 18.99 7.93
C ILE A 258 4.27 18.50 8.52
N ASP A 259 5.11 17.83 7.74
CA ASP A 259 6.40 17.34 8.21
C ASP A 259 7.36 18.48 8.58
N LYS A 260 7.31 19.60 7.85
CA LYS A 260 8.05 20.81 8.26
C LYS A 260 7.56 21.35 9.61
N ILE A 261 6.25 21.37 9.84
CA ILE A 261 5.67 21.81 11.12
C ILE A 261 6.06 20.85 12.25
N ARG A 262 5.96 19.54 12.03
CA ARG A 262 6.35 18.50 13.00
C ARG A 262 7.82 18.61 13.38
N LYS A 263 8.71 18.81 12.42
CA LYS A 263 10.14 19.01 12.68
C LYS A 263 10.39 20.23 13.56
N LYS A 264 9.78 21.38 13.23
CA LYS A 264 9.88 22.60 14.05
C LYS A 264 9.44 22.38 15.50
N ILE A 265 8.35 21.64 15.73
CA ILE A 265 7.85 21.34 17.08
C ILE A 265 8.82 20.40 17.81
N LYS A 266 9.31 19.35 17.15
CA LYS A 266 10.26 18.39 17.73
C LYS A 266 11.58 19.07 18.11
N ASP A 267 12.11 19.92 17.24
CA ASP A 267 13.37 20.63 17.48
C ASP A 267 13.24 21.61 18.66
N LYS A 268 12.10 22.32 18.77
CA LYS A 268 11.80 23.18 19.92
C LYS A 268 11.75 22.41 21.24
N HIS A 269 11.14 21.22 21.25
CA HIS A 269 11.08 20.38 22.44
C HIS A 269 12.46 19.86 22.86
N ILE A 270 13.30 19.45 21.90
CA ILE A 270 14.68 18.99 22.18
C ILE A 270 15.50 20.11 22.83
N ILE A 271 15.39 21.33 22.31
CA ILE A 271 16.08 22.51 22.86
C ILE A 271 15.63 22.77 24.30
N GLN A 272 14.33 22.72 24.59
CA GLN A 272 13.79 22.90 25.95
C GLN A 272 14.22 21.79 26.93
N THR A 273 14.25 20.53 26.50
CA THR A 273 14.74 19.44 27.36
C THR A 273 16.24 19.51 27.64
N ASN A 274 17.02 20.10 26.73
CA ASN A 274 18.46 20.27 26.93
C ASN A 274 18.77 21.50 27.80
N SER A 275 17.96 22.57 27.76
CA SER A 275 18.12 23.70 28.70
C SER A 275 17.80 23.28 30.14
N LEU A 276 16.73 22.51 30.35
CA LEU A 276 16.35 22.01 31.68
C LEU A 276 17.29 20.95 32.28
N LYS A 277 18.22 20.40 31.50
CA LYS A 277 19.25 19.46 31.99
C LYS A 277 20.57 20.15 32.37
N ASN A 278 20.72 21.41 31.98
CA ASN A 278 21.94 22.20 32.20
C ASN A 278 21.78 23.24 33.33
N ASP A 279 20.59 23.29 33.94
CA ASP A 279 20.27 24.03 35.17
C ASP A 279 20.18 23.04 36.34
#